data_AF-A0A6L2Q815-F1
#
_entry.id   AF-A0A6L2Q815-F1
#
_cell.length_a   1.000
_cell.length_b   1.000
_cell.length_c   1.000
_cell.angle_alpha   90.00
_cell.angle_beta   90.00
_cell.angle_gamma   90.00
#
_symmetry.space_group_name_H-M   'P 1'
#
loop_
_entity.id
_entity.type
_entity.pdbx_description
1 polymer ?
#
loop_
_entity_poly.entity_id
_entity_poly.type
_entity_poly.pdbx_seq_one_letter_code
_entity_poly.pdbx_strand_id
1 'polypeptide(L)'
;MADVGMSGGTLLNQLAYSLGAPEPALRLLVSILLGYPLALIHRYTLYGHFLHCQHLYFVVSGLSIGYFNYGWEVLHSVASVLVVYGILLIVGGTLISVMCVFIFTMVYLLAGYYMTGTETYDIKWSMPQCVLTLRLIGLAFDLFDGKKLEEELSQEQKKTALSKMPSLLEVAGYTYFPASFLVGPQFPMKRYLDFVAGVFRDQTSKSEALPDSLVPGLKRGGLGFVYLGLYQIGTLFFPDCYLLGNEFQEIQFWKRCLTLGIWGRITLYKYISCWLMSEGVCIIAGLTYNGKDSSGKHQWDGCANVKLQVFEGATKFGHYIASFNINTNHWVAHVQIREQFVRSKGSWEGVEWIDVGGNRDKWQTTCDFRLPP
;
A
#
# COMPACT_ATOMS: atom_id res chain seq x y z
N MET A 1 -12.63 42.37 12.81
CA MET A 1 -12.02 43.09 13.95
C MET A 1 -12.23 42.24 15.18
N ALA A 2 -11.24 41.74 15.90
CA ALA A 2 -9.79 41.86 15.84
C ALA A 2 -9.18 40.63 16.56
N ASP A 3 -7.92 40.35 16.24
CA ASP A 3 -6.96 39.48 16.95
C ASP A 3 -7.26 37.98 17.09
N VAL A 4 -6.99 37.23 16.01
CA VAL A 4 -6.41 35.89 16.14
C VAL A 4 -4.91 36.03 15.88
N GLY A 5 -4.12 35.88 16.95
CA GLY A 5 -2.70 36.21 16.99
C GLY A 5 -1.89 35.64 15.82
N MET A 6 -1.26 36.54 15.07
CA MET A 6 -0.20 36.23 14.10
C MET A 6 1.14 35.90 14.80
N SER A 7 1.14 34.96 15.74
CA SER A 7 2.38 34.48 16.38
C SER A 7 2.61 32.99 16.12
N GLY A 8 3.54 32.69 15.20
CA GLY A 8 4.32 31.44 15.27
C GLY A 8 3.83 30.22 14.49
N GLY A 9 2.95 30.35 13.49
CA GLY A 9 2.68 29.25 12.56
C GLY A 9 3.93 28.91 11.74
N THR A 10 4.33 27.64 11.67
CA THR A 10 5.44 27.22 10.81
C THR A 10 5.19 27.62 9.35
N LEU A 11 6.22 27.79 8.52
CA LEU A 11 6.07 28.08 7.08
C LEU A 11 5.09 27.11 6.39
N LEU A 12 5.08 25.85 6.84
CA LEU A 12 4.18 24.82 6.34
C LEU A 12 2.71 25.14 6.64
N ASN A 13 2.40 25.69 7.81
CA ASN A 13 1.04 26.05 8.21
C ASN A 13 0.51 27.21 7.37
N GLN A 14 1.37 28.19 7.09
CA GLN A 14 1.04 29.32 6.21
C GLN A 14 0.77 28.86 4.78
N LEU A 15 1.60 27.96 4.26
CA LEU A 15 1.40 27.35 2.94
C LEU A 15 0.12 26.51 2.88
N ALA A 16 -0.13 25.67 3.88
CA ALA A 16 -1.34 24.85 3.97
C ALA A 16 -2.61 25.72 3.97
N TYR A 17 -2.61 26.80 4.75
CA TYR A 17 -3.69 27.77 4.78
C TYR A 17 -3.92 28.43 3.41
N SER A 18 -2.84 28.85 2.72
CA SER A 18 -2.94 29.46 1.38
C SER A 18 -3.50 28.52 0.31
N LEU A 19 -3.30 27.21 0.48
CA LEU A 19 -3.78 26.18 -0.44
C LEU A 19 -5.18 25.64 -0.07
N GLY A 20 -5.76 26.09 1.04
CA GLY A 20 -7.02 25.56 1.54
C GLY A 20 -6.94 24.09 1.96
N ALA A 21 -5.75 23.63 2.35
CA ALA A 21 -5.48 22.23 2.71
C ALA A 21 -5.17 22.09 4.21
N PRO A 22 -5.56 20.98 4.85
CA PRO A 22 -5.10 20.68 6.20
C PRO A 22 -3.57 20.54 6.25
N GLU A 23 -2.93 21.11 7.27
CA GLU A 23 -1.47 21.02 7.46
C GLU A 23 -0.95 19.57 7.41
N PRO A 24 -1.58 18.57 8.06
CA PRO A 24 -1.15 17.18 7.97
C PRO A 24 -1.16 16.61 6.54
N ALA A 25 -2.10 17.07 5.69
CA ALA A 25 -2.17 16.62 4.30
C ALA A 25 -1.03 17.20 3.46
N LEU A 26 -0.69 18.47 3.67
CA LEU A 26 0.47 19.09 3.00
C LEU A 26 1.78 18.44 3.46
N ARG A 27 1.90 18.15 4.76
CA ARG A 27 3.06 17.46 5.34
C ARG A 27 3.26 16.07 4.74
N LEU A 28 2.17 15.32 4.58
CA LEU A 28 2.16 14.02 3.92
C LEU A 28 2.59 14.14 2.45
N LEU A 29 2.06 15.12 1.72
CA LEU A 29 2.44 15.37 0.32
C LEU A 29 3.94 15.67 0.18
N VAL A 30 4.47 16.59 1.01
CA VAL A 30 5.91 16.89 1.04
C VAL A 30 6.73 15.63 1.30
N SER A 31 6.27 14.79 2.22
CA SER A 31 6.95 13.54 2.58
C SER A 31 7.01 12.52 1.44
N ILE A 32 5.92 12.38 0.69
CA ILE A 32 5.88 11.55 -0.51
C ILE A 32 6.85 12.11 -1.57
N LEU A 33 6.89 13.43 -1.74
CA LEU A 33 7.77 14.09 -2.71
C LEU A 33 9.25 14.00 -2.31
N LEU A 34 9.59 14.04 -1.02
CA LEU A 34 10.93 13.76 -0.51
C LEU A 34 11.40 12.34 -0.85
N GLY A 35 10.47 11.41 -1.09
CA GLY A 35 10.80 10.08 -1.61
C GLY A 35 11.60 10.12 -2.91
N TYR A 36 11.34 11.08 -3.81
CA TYR A 36 12.03 11.19 -5.11
C TYR A 36 13.55 11.45 -4.96
N PRO A 37 14.01 12.53 -4.30
CA PRO A 37 15.44 12.73 -4.09
C PRO A 37 16.07 11.61 -3.26
N LEU A 38 15.35 11.05 -2.26
CA LEU A 38 15.85 9.93 -1.49
C LEU A 38 16.06 8.67 -2.33
N ALA A 39 15.15 8.38 -3.27
CA ALA A 39 15.29 7.27 -4.20
C ALA A 39 16.47 7.49 -5.17
N LEU A 40 16.69 8.73 -5.64
CA LEU A 40 17.82 9.06 -6.50
C LEU A 40 19.15 8.94 -5.76
N ILE A 41 19.24 9.43 -4.52
CA ILE A 41 20.43 9.26 -3.68
C ILE A 41 20.76 7.77 -3.54
N HIS A 42 19.79 6.95 -3.13
CA HIS A 42 19.99 5.50 -3.04
C HIS A 42 20.45 4.90 -4.37
N ARG A 43 19.75 5.21 -5.47
CA ARG A 43 20.04 4.70 -6.82
C ARG A 43 21.47 4.97 -7.27
N TYR A 44 21.98 6.18 -7.06
CA TYR A 44 23.29 6.59 -7.59
C TYR A 44 24.46 6.36 -6.64
N THR A 45 24.22 6.14 -5.34
CA THR A 45 25.30 6.08 -4.35
C THR A 45 25.35 4.79 -3.54
N LEU A 46 24.22 4.11 -3.36
CA LEU A 46 24.11 2.94 -2.46
C LEU A 46 23.67 1.67 -3.19
N TYR A 47 22.95 1.80 -4.29
CA TYR A 47 22.43 0.65 -5.02
C TYR A 47 23.58 -0.22 -5.51
N GLY A 48 23.55 -1.49 -5.13
CA GLY A 48 24.57 -2.45 -5.49
C GLY A 48 25.86 -2.41 -4.69
N HIS A 49 25.95 -1.52 -3.70
CA HIS A 49 26.98 -1.55 -2.67
C HIS A 49 26.52 -2.42 -1.47
N PHE A 50 27.18 -2.24 -0.32
CA PHE A 50 26.91 -3.01 0.90
C PHE A 50 25.43 -3.00 1.31
N LEU A 51 24.84 -4.20 1.44
CA LEU A 51 23.44 -4.40 1.81
C LEU A 51 23.07 -3.68 3.12
N HIS A 52 23.94 -3.76 4.12
CA HIS A 52 23.73 -3.10 5.42
C HIS A 52 23.58 -1.57 5.30
N CYS A 53 24.35 -0.93 4.43
CA CYS A 53 24.24 0.51 4.19
C CYS A 53 22.92 0.88 3.54
N GLN A 54 22.44 0.06 2.59
CA GLN A 54 21.14 0.27 1.95
C GLN A 54 19.98 0.15 2.97
N HIS A 55 20.00 -0.90 3.80
CA HIS A 55 18.97 -1.07 4.84
C HIS A 55 19.01 0.07 5.86
N LEU A 56 20.19 0.44 6.35
CA LEU A 56 20.35 1.54 7.31
C LEU A 56 19.86 2.87 6.72
N TYR A 57 20.18 3.13 5.46
CA TYR A 57 19.71 4.31 4.75
C TYR A 57 18.18 4.36 4.72
N PHE A 58 17.50 3.26 4.38
CA PHE A 58 16.04 3.21 4.39
C PHE A 58 15.46 3.41 5.79
N VAL A 59 16.04 2.77 6.82
CA VAL A 59 15.61 2.96 8.21
C VAL A 59 15.68 4.44 8.62
N VAL A 60 16.83 5.08 8.42
CA VAL A 60 17.05 6.47 8.83
C VAL A 60 16.13 7.42 8.06
N SER A 61 16.05 7.27 6.74
CA SER A 61 15.23 8.15 5.90
C SER A 61 13.74 7.96 6.15
N GLY A 62 13.25 6.73 6.29
CA GLY A 62 11.84 6.44 6.58
C GLY A 62 11.43 6.88 7.97
N LEU A 63 12.26 6.65 9.00
CA LEU A 63 11.99 7.16 10.34
C LEU A 63 12.02 8.68 10.40
N SER A 64 12.92 9.33 9.65
CA SER A 64 12.96 10.80 9.56
C SER A 64 11.66 11.36 8.95
N ILE A 65 11.18 10.72 7.87
CA ILE A 65 9.88 11.05 7.25
C ILE A 65 8.72 10.78 8.23
N GLY A 66 8.74 9.66 8.94
CA GLY A 66 7.73 9.33 9.94
C GLY A 66 7.69 10.34 11.10
N TYR A 67 8.85 10.71 11.63
CA TYR A 67 8.99 11.72 12.67
C TYR A 67 8.53 13.09 12.19
N PHE A 68 8.85 13.47 10.95
CA PHE A 68 8.34 14.71 10.38
C PHE A 68 6.81 14.73 10.40
N ASN A 69 6.15 13.64 9.98
CA ASN A 69 4.68 13.57 9.95
C ASN A 69 4.03 13.52 11.33
N TYR A 70 4.53 12.67 12.22
CA TYR A 70 3.82 12.26 13.43
C TYR A 70 4.56 12.57 14.74
N GLY A 71 5.75 13.17 14.67
CA GLY A 71 6.60 13.38 15.84
C GLY A 71 6.95 12.06 16.53
N TRP A 72 6.88 12.06 17.87
CA TRP A 72 7.19 10.89 18.69
C TRP A 72 6.21 9.72 18.53
N GLU A 73 5.04 9.95 17.96
CA GLU A 73 4.07 8.89 17.68
C GLU A 73 4.60 7.86 16.66
N VAL A 74 5.67 8.18 15.92
CA VAL A 74 6.39 7.21 15.08
C VAL A 74 6.88 6.00 15.87
N LEU A 75 7.11 6.15 17.19
CA LEU A 75 7.55 5.06 18.07
C LEU A 75 6.52 3.92 18.16
N HIS A 76 5.24 4.16 17.89
CA HIS A 76 4.22 3.09 17.78
C HIS A 76 4.61 2.05 16.71
N SER A 77 5.09 2.52 15.56
CA SER A 77 5.56 1.64 14.48
C SER A 77 6.84 0.90 14.86
N VAL A 78 7.77 1.56 15.57
CA VAL A 78 9.02 0.96 16.06
C VAL A 78 8.73 -0.15 17.06
N ALA A 79 7.88 0.13 18.06
CA ALA A 79 7.46 -0.85 19.06
C ALA A 79 6.79 -2.06 18.39
N SER A 80 5.91 -1.83 17.40
CA SER A 80 5.25 -2.89 16.64
C SER A 80 6.25 -3.82 15.93
N VAL A 81 7.26 -3.24 15.28
CA VAL A 81 8.32 -4.01 14.61
C VAL A 81 9.11 -4.83 15.62
N LEU A 82 9.51 -4.25 16.77
CA LEU A 82 10.30 -4.95 17.78
C LEU A 82 9.54 -6.12 18.42
N VAL A 83 8.26 -5.92 18.76
CA VAL A 83 7.42 -6.97 19.35
C VAL A 83 7.23 -8.13 18.36
N VAL A 84 6.87 -7.82 17.10
CA VAL A 84 6.70 -8.85 16.08
C VAL A 84 8.02 -9.57 15.79
N TYR A 85 9.13 -8.85 15.72
CA TYR A 85 10.45 -9.46 15.54
C TYR A 85 10.79 -10.43 16.69
N GLY A 86 10.53 -10.04 17.93
CA GLY A 86 10.70 -10.89 19.10
C GLY A 86 9.86 -12.17 19.04
N ILE A 87 8.57 -12.07 18.66
CA ILE A 87 7.70 -13.24 18.45
C ILE A 87 8.30 -14.18 17.39
N LEU A 88 8.73 -13.62 16.25
CA LEU A 88 9.29 -14.40 15.14
C LEU A 88 10.66 -15.02 15.47
N LEU A 89 11.45 -14.44 16.36
CA LEU A 89 12.69 -15.06 16.84
C LEU A 89 12.41 -16.30 17.71
N ILE A 90 11.38 -16.27 18.54
CA ILE A 90 11.08 -17.35 19.50
C ILE A 90 10.32 -18.50 18.83
N VAL A 91 9.28 -18.18 18.04
CA VAL A 91 8.36 -19.18 17.47
C VAL A 91 8.19 -19.06 15.95
N GLY A 92 9.02 -18.29 15.25
CA GLY A 92 8.87 -18.01 13.82
C GLY A 92 8.86 -19.27 12.95
N GLY A 93 8.07 -19.21 11.87
CA GLY A 93 7.87 -20.35 10.97
C GLY A 93 6.84 -21.36 11.46
N THR A 94 6.07 -21.03 12.51
CA THR A 94 4.98 -21.86 13.04
C THR A 94 3.63 -21.16 12.89
N LEU A 95 2.53 -21.93 12.92
CA LEU A 95 1.18 -21.38 12.94
C LEU A 95 0.95 -20.48 14.18
N ILE A 96 1.57 -20.82 15.32
CA ILE A 96 1.50 -20.02 16.55
C ILE A 96 2.07 -18.63 16.30
N SER A 97 3.21 -18.51 15.61
CA SER A 97 3.77 -17.19 15.27
C SER A 97 2.84 -16.33 14.42
N VAL A 98 2.16 -16.95 13.44
CA VAL A 98 1.18 -16.26 12.59
C VAL A 98 0.01 -15.76 13.44
N MET A 99 -0.55 -16.61 14.31
CA MET A 99 -1.66 -16.23 15.18
C MET A 99 -1.28 -15.11 16.15
N CYS A 100 -0.12 -15.22 16.82
CA CYS A 100 0.37 -14.20 17.75
C CYS A 100 0.59 -12.85 17.05
N VAL A 101 1.24 -12.84 15.89
CA VAL A 101 1.49 -11.61 15.12
C VAL A 101 0.17 -11.01 14.63
N PHE A 102 -0.74 -11.84 14.11
CA PHE A 102 -2.06 -11.38 13.66
C PHE A 102 -2.86 -10.73 14.79
N ILE A 103 -3.02 -11.42 15.92
CA ILE A 103 -3.76 -10.92 17.07
C ILE A 103 -3.12 -9.63 17.60
N PHE A 104 -1.81 -9.63 17.82
CA PHE A 104 -1.11 -8.45 18.33
C PHE A 104 -1.29 -7.24 17.41
N THR A 105 -0.98 -7.38 16.12
CA THR A 105 -1.01 -6.24 15.18
C THR A 105 -2.43 -5.73 14.91
N MET A 106 -3.43 -6.62 14.86
CA MET A 106 -4.83 -6.22 14.72
C MET A 106 -5.37 -5.54 15.97
N VAL A 107 -5.13 -6.12 17.16
CA VAL A 107 -5.55 -5.51 18.43
C VAL A 107 -4.89 -4.15 18.63
N TYR A 108 -3.60 -4.03 18.33
CA TYR A 108 -2.88 -2.77 18.44
C TYR A 108 -3.41 -1.71 17.48
N LEU A 109 -3.69 -2.08 16.23
CA LEU A 109 -4.28 -1.18 15.24
C LEU A 109 -5.69 -0.72 15.67
N LEU A 110 -6.54 -1.65 16.12
CA LEU A 110 -7.89 -1.35 16.60
C LEU A 110 -7.87 -0.45 17.84
N ALA A 111 -6.99 -0.72 18.80
CA ALA A 111 -6.80 0.12 19.97
C ALA A 111 -6.33 1.53 19.57
N GLY A 112 -5.39 1.64 18.62
CA GLY A 112 -4.96 2.93 18.06
C GLY A 112 -6.12 3.71 17.43
N TYR A 113 -6.97 3.06 16.64
CA TYR A 113 -8.17 3.69 16.09
C TYR A 113 -9.18 4.11 17.15
N TYR A 114 -9.39 3.29 18.18
CA TYR A 114 -10.31 3.60 19.27
C TYR A 114 -9.82 4.80 20.10
N MET A 115 -8.53 4.84 20.40
CA MET A 115 -7.93 5.90 21.23
C MET A 115 -7.75 7.22 20.49
N THR A 116 -7.54 7.16 19.17
CA THR A 116 -7.22 8.35 18.36
C THR A 116 -8.32 8.73 17.38
N GLY A 117 -9.45 8.04 17.39
CA GLY A 117 -10.59 8.30 16.50
C GLY A 117 -11.17 9.70 16.72
N THR A 118 -11.53 10.35 15.62
CA THR A 118 -12.19 11.67 15.58
C THR A 118 -13.35 11.63 14.59
N GLU A 119 -14.26 12.60 14.69
CA GLU A 119 -15.41 12.72 13.78
C GLU A 119 -14.99 13.16 12.36
N THR A 120 -13.79 13.71 12.23
CA THR A 120 -13.21 14.16 10.95
C THR A 120 -12.08 13.24 10.48
N TYR A 121 -11.85 13.21 9.17
CA TYR A 121 -10.73 12.47 8.60
C TYR A 121 -9.39 13.12 8.98
N ASP A 122 -8.68 12.50 9.94
CA ASP A 122 -7.38 12.96 10.40
C ASP A 122 -6.24 12.05 9.94
N ILE A 123 -5.13 12.67 9.51
CA ILE A 123 -3.90 11.95 9.16
C ILE A 123 -3.09 11.76 10.43
N LYS A 124 -3.12 10.54 10.99
CA LYS A 124 -2.49 10.16 12.26
C LYS A 124 -1.49 9.03 12.06
N TRP A 125 -0.72 8.69 13.10
CA TRP A 125 0.23 7.58 13.09
C TRP A 125 -0.41 6.23 12.79
N SER A 126 -1.73 6.09 13.02
CA SER A 126 -2.50 4.90 12.67
C SER A 126 -2.60 4.64 11.17
N MET A 127 -2.41 5.66 10.32
CA MET A 127 -2.44 5.53 8.86
C MET A 127 -1.31 4.63 8.32
N PRO A 128 -0.01 4.90 8.56
CA PRO A 128 1.06 3.99 8.17
C PRO A 128 1.00 2.66 8.95
N GLN A 129 0.44 2.67 10.17
CA GLN A 129 0.25 1.45 10.96
C GLN A 129 -0.64 0.44 10.22
N CYS A 130 -1.65 0.87 9.45
CA CYS A 130 -2.44 -0.06 8.63
C CYS A 130 -1.59 -0.86 7.65
N VAL A 131 -0.72 -0.17 6.90
CA VAL A 131 0.19 -0.83 5.94
C VAL A 131 1.18 -1.72 6.68
N LEU A 132 1.70 -1.26 7.82
CA LEU A 132 2.62 -2.01 8.65
C LEU A 132 2.00 -3.31 9.19
N THR A 133 0.76 -3.27 9.67
CA THR A 133 0.03 -4.46 10.12
C THR A 133 -0.02 -5.52 9.03
N LEU A 134 -0.38 -5.14 7.79
CA LEU A 134 -0.39 -6.07 6.65
C LEU A 134 1.00 -6.64 6.34
N ARG A 135 2.04 -5.80 6.41
CA ARG A 135 3.43 -6.20 6.17
C ARG A 135 3.94 -7.20 7.21
N LEU A 136 3.66 -6.97 8.49
CA LEU A 136 4.13 -7.80 9.60
C LEU A 136 3.40 -9.14 9.65
N ILE A 137 2.07 -9.15 9.42
CA ILE A 137 1.31 -10.39 9.25
C ILE A 137 1.81 -11.17 8.02
N GLY A 138 2.02 -10.47 6.90
CA GLY A 138 2.60 -11.06 5.68
C GLY A 138 3.94 -11.73 5.94
N LEU A 139 4.85 -11.06 6.65
CA LEU A 139 6.14 -11.60 7.06
C LEU A 139 6.01 -12.91 7.87
N ALA A 140 5.08 -12.97 8.82
CA ALA A 140 4.84 -14.17 9.60
C ALA A 140 4.36 -15.34 8.73
N PHE A 141 3.42 -15.09 7.81
CA PHE A 141 2.97 -16.10 6.85
C PHE A 141 4.08 -16.54 5.89
N ASP A 142 4.90 -15.61 5.39
CA ASP A 142 5.98 -15.91 4.45
C ASP A 142 7.03 -16.82 5.11
N LEU A 143 7.33 -16.61 6.40
CA LEU A 143 8.20 -17.50 7.18
C LEU A 143 7.56 -18.87 7.46
N PHE A 144 6.25 -18.90 7.75
CA PHE A 144 5.52 -20.14 7.94
C PHE A 144 5.49 -20.99 6.65
N ASP A 145 5.23 -20.36 5.51
CA ASP A 145 5.28 -21.02 4.21
C ASP A 145 6.70 -21.50 3.86
N GLY A 146 7.74 -20.75 4.25
CA GLY A 146 9.14 -21.15 4.07
C GLY A 146 9.59 -22.37 4.87
N LYS A 147 8.76 -22.91 5.78
CA LYS A 147 9.00 -24.18 6.49
C LYS A 147 8.33 -25.39 5.84
N LYS A 148 7.44 -25.18 4.86
CA LYS A 148 6.76 -26.26 4.14
C LYS A 148 7.65 -26.76 3.00
N LEU A 149 7.37 -27.99 2.56
CA LEU A 149 7.97 -28.52 1.34
C LEU A 149 7.46 -27.73 0.14
N GLU A 150 8.32 -27.54 -0.86
CA GLU A 150 7.99 -26.72 -2.03
C GLU A 150 6.78 -27.27 -2.81
N GLU A 151 6.59 -28.60 -2.80
CA GLU A 151 5.45 -29.28 -3.44
C GLU A 151 4.11 -28.95 -2.77
N GLU A 152 4.11 -28.55 -1.50
CA GLU A 152 2.90 -28.15 -0.76
C GLU A 152 2.53 -26.68 -0.98
N LEU A 153 3.39 -25.91 -1.66
CA LEU A 153 3.20 -24.48 -1.86
C LEU A 153 2.53 -24.19 -3.20
N SER A 154 1.50 -23.35 -3.17
CA SER A 154 0.96 -22.75 -4.38
C SER A 154 2.01 -21.84 -5.05
N GLN A 155 1.83 -21.55 -6.35
CA GLN A 155 2.77 -20.71 -7.11
C GLN A 155 2.96 -19.32 -6.49
N GLU A 156 1.91 -18.74 -5.90
CA GLU A 156 2.01 -17.44 -5.22
C GLU A 156 2.77 -17.52 -3.88
N GLN A 157 2.62 -18.63 -3.15
CA GLN A 157 3.39 -18.85 -1.93
C GLN A 157 4.87 -19.03 -2.24
N LYS A 158 5.22 -19.75 -3.31
CA LYS A 158 6.62 -19.92 -3.73
C LYS A 158 7.32 -18.59 -4.01
N LYS A 159 6.60 -17.59 -4.56
CA LYS A 159 7.15 -16.25 -4.84
C LYS A 159 7.48 -15.45 -3.58
N THR A 160 6.87 -15.78 -2.44
CA THR A 160 6.93 -14.97 -1.21
C THR A 160 7.53 -15.68 -0.02
N ALA A 161 7.57 -17.02 -0.04
CA ALA A 161 8.08 -17.85 1.04
C ALA A 161 9.53 -17.49 1.43
N LEU A 162 9.78 -17.44 2.74
CA LEU A 162 11.06 -17.11 3.33
C LEU A 162 11.62 -18.29 4.11
N SER A 163 12.61 -18.98 3.54
CA SER A 163 13.24 -20.13 4.21
C SER A 163 14.05 -19.75 5.45
N LYS A 164 14.52 -18.50 5.52
CA LYS A 164 15.34 -17.96 6.60
C LYS A 164 14.71 -16.70 7.19
N MET A 165 14.85 -16.54 8.50
CA MET A 165 14.44 -15.33 9.22
C MET A 165 15.32 -14.15 8.80
N PRO A 166 14.74 -13.04 8.29
CA PRO A 166 15.50 -11.82 8.04
C PRO A 166 16.03 -11.23 9.36
N SER A 167 17.15 -10.53 9.28
CA SER A 167 17.69 -9.73 10.39
C SER A 167 16.76 -8.57 10.76
N LEU A 168 16.91 -8.05 11.98
CA LEU A 168 16.13 -6.88 12.43
C LEU A 168 16.35 -5.68 11.49
N LEU A 169 17.57 -5.50 11.00
CA LEU A 169 17.91 -4.42 10.08
C LEU A 169 17.21 -4.57 8.72
N GLU A 170 17.11 -5.80 8.18
CA GLU A 170 16.34 -6.07 6.97
C GLU A 170 14.85 -5.79 7.17
N VAL A 171 14.26 -6.28 8.26
CA VAL A 171 12.84 -6.02 8.60
C VAL A 171 12.59 -4.53 8.80
N ALA A 172 13.49 -3.81 9.47
CA ALA A 172 13.38 -2.38 9.68
C ALA A 172 13.49 -1.62 8.35
N GLY A 173 14.44 -1.94 7.48
CA GLY A 173 14.57 -1.29 6.18
C GLY A 173 13.39 -1.58 5.24
N TYR A 174 12.81 -2.78 5.33
CA TYR A 174 11.57 -3.14 4.65
C TYR A 174 10.39 -2.31 5.14
N THR A 175 10.23 -2.19 6.46
CA THR A 175 9.18 -1.39 7.08
C THR A 175 9.29 0.08 6.72
N TYR A 176 10.48 0.67 6.91
CA TYR A 176 10.74 2.09 6.76
C TYR A 176 11.21 2.46 5.35
N PHE A 177 10.93 1.64 4.34
CA PHE A 177 11.25 2.00 2.96
C PHE A 177 10.55 3.34 2.58
N PRO A 178 11.29 4.43 2.32
CA PRO A 178 10.73 5.79 2.25
C PRO A 178 9.60 5.97 1.26
N ALA A 179 9.66 5.23 0.14
CA ALA A 179 8.70 5.35 -0.94
C ALA A 179 7.31 4.82 -0.58
N SER A 180 7.19 3.97 0.45
CA SER A 180 5.96 3.21 0.70
C SER A 180 5.58 3.07 2.16
N PHE A 181 6.40 3.56 3.09
CA PHE A 181 6.14 3.52 4.53
C PHE A 181 4.84 4.23 4.91
N LEU A 182 4.57 5.42 4.34
CA LEU A 182 3.44 6.25 4.75
C LEU A 182 2.09 5.76 4.20
N VAL A 183 2.00 5.57 2.88
CA VAL A 183 0.72 5.35 2.17
C VAL A 183 0.69 4.05 1.35
N GLY A 184 1.76 3.26 1.40
CA GLY A 184 1.96 2.12 0.51
C GLY A 184 2.64 2.51 -0.82
N PRO A 185 2.77 1.57 -1.77
CA PRO A 185 2.13 0.26 -1.80
C PRO A 185 2.64 -0.73 -0.75
N GLN A 186 1.79 -1.70 -0.39
CA GLN A 186 2.20 -2.89 0.35
C GLN A 186 2.86 -3.88 -0.63
N PHE A 187 3.90 -4.59 -0.19
CA PHE A 187 4.55 -5.64 -0.96
C PHE A 187 5.18 -6.67 -0.02
N PRO A 188 5.46 -7.91 -0.48
CA PRO A 188 6.08 -8.95 0.33
C PRO A 188 7.54 -8.65 0.71
N MET A 189 7.99 -9.18 1.84
CA MET A 189 9.37 -9.04 2.31
C MET A 189 10.38 -9.62 1.31
N LYS A 190 10.06 -10.76 0.68
CA LYS A 190 10.92 -11.38 -0.34
C LYS A 190 11.24 -10.42 -1.50
N ARG A 191 10.25 -9.65 -1.96
CA ARG A 191 10.43 -8.64 -3.01
C ARG A 191 11.40 -7.54 -2.61
N TYR A 192 11.34 -7.10 -1.35
CA TYR A 192 12.28 -6.12 -0.82
C TYR A 192 13.71 -6.67 -0.76
N LEU A 193 13.88 -7.91 -0.27
CA LEU A 193 15.20 -8.55 -0.22
C LEU A 193 15.80 -8.71 -1.63
N ASP A 194 14.99 -9.16 -2.59
CA ASP A 194 15.42 -9.32 -3.99
C ASP A 194 15.78 -7.96 -4.63
N PHE A 195 15.06 -6.89 -4.28
CA PHE A 195 15.39 -5.53 -4.71
C PHE A 195 16.76 -5.08 -4.20
N VAL A 196 17.02 -5.17 -2.90
CA VAL A 196 18.28 -4.71 -2.29
C VAL A 196 19.46 -5.58 -2.72
N ALA A 197 19.22 -6.88 -2.94
CA ALA A 197 20.18 -7.84 -3.48
C ALA A 197 20.51 -7.64 -4.97
N GLY A 198 19.78 -6.78 -5.68
CA GLY A 198 20.05 -6.48 -7.08
C GLY A 198 19.48 -7.49 -8.08
N VAL A 199 18.50 -8.32 -7.69
CA VAL A 199 17.86 -9.30 -8.58
C VAL A 199 17.17 -8.63 -9.78
N PHE A 200 16.69 -7.39 -9.58
CA PHE A 200 15.99 -6.60 -10.59
C PHE A 200 16.90 -5.81 -11.56
N ARG A 201 18.21 -6.07 -11.56
CA ARG A 201 19.14 -5.48 -12.55
C ARG A 201 18.86 -6.01 -13.96
N ASP A 202 19.20 -5.22 -14.98
CA ASP A 202 19.08 -5.67 -16.36
C ASP A 202 20.15 -6.73 -16.66
N GLN A 203 19.76 -8.01 -16.62
CA GLN A 203 20.65 -9.13 -16.93
C GLN A 203 21.11 -9.15 -18.40
N THR A 204 20.46 -8.40 -19.29
CA THR A 204 20.77 -8.37 -20.73
C THR A 204 21.79 -7.30 -21.12
N SER A 205 22.04 -6.33 -20.24
CA SER A 205 23.06 -5.30 -20.46
C SER A 205 24.33 -5.70 -19.70
N LYS A 206 25.51 -5.51 -20.30
CA LYS A 206 26.80 -5.60 -19.57
C LYS A 206 26.93 -4.54 -18.45
N SER A 207 25.91 -3.71 -18.27
CA SER A 207 25.83 -2.67 -17.24
C SER A 207 25.19 -3.22 -15.98
N GLU A 208 25.86 -3.07 -14.84
CA GLU A 208 25.32 -3.38 -13.51
C GLU A 208 24.20 -2.42 -13.07
N ALA A 209 23.81 -1.47 -13.91
CA ALA A 209 22.82 -0.45 -13.60
C ALA A 209 21.37 -0.98 -13.61
N LEU A 210 20.52 -0.34 -12.80
CA LEU A 210 19.07 -0.52 -12.88
C LEU A 210 18.54 -0.14 -14.27
N PRO A 211 17.53 -0.86 -14.79
CA PRO A 211 16.83 -0.44 -16.01
C PRO A 211 16.36 1.02 -15.92
N ASP A 212 16.26 1.71 -17.06
CA ASP A 212 15.83 3.11 -17.07
C ASP A 212 14.39 3.24 -16.55
N SER A 213 14.28 3.81 -15.36
CA SER A 213 13.03 3.94 -14.60
C SER A 213 12.70 5.38 -14.22
N LEU A 214 13.58 6.33 -14.59
CA LEU A 214 13.38 7.74 -14.27
C LEU A 214 12.17 8.29 -15.00
N VAL A 215 12.13 8.15 -16.32
CA VAL A 215 11.02 8.64 -17.14
C VAL A 215 9.70 7.95 -16.77
N PRO A 216 9.63 6.60 -16.64
CA PRO A 216 8.43 5.92 -16.15
C PRO A 216 7.97 6.40 -14.77
N GLY A 217 8.88 6.57 -13.82
CA GLY A 217 8.55 6.99 -12.45
C GLY A 217 8.07 8.44 -12.38
N LEU A 218 8.73 9.37 -13.09
CA LEU A 218 8.30 10.76 -13.20
C LEU A 218 6.94 10.89 -13.90
N LYS A 219 6.69 10.10 -14.96
CA LYS A 219 5.38 10.06 -15.60
C LYS A 219 4.30 9.57 -14.64
N ARG A 220 4.58 8.53 -13.86
CA ARG A 220 3.63 8.00 -12.86
C ARG A 220 3.34 9.02 -11.75
N GLY A 221 4.38 9.69 -11.24
CA GLY A 221 4.22 10.78 -10.27
C GLY A 221 3.48 11.99 -10.81
N GLY A 222 3.76 12.38 -12.06
CA GLY A 222 3.06 13.43 -12.78
C GLY A 222 1.55 13.18 -12.90
N LEU A 223 1.15 11.94 -13.17
CA LEU A 223 -0.26 11.55 -13.15
C LEU A 223 -0.87 11.74 -11.74
N GLY A 224 -0.11 11.50 -10.67
CA GLY A 224 -0.56 11.81 -9.31
C GLY A 224 -0.95 13.28 -9.14
N PHE A 225 -0.14 14.21 -9.65
CA PHE A 225 -0.48 15.64 -9.62
C PHE A 225 -1.73 15.99 -10.44
N VAL A 226 -1.96 15.31 -11.57
CA VAL A 226 -3.19 15.48 -12.35
C VAL A 226 -4.41 15.07 -11.50
N TYR A 227 -4.35 13.91 -10.83
CA TYR A 227 -5.42 13.45 -9.95
C TYR A 227 -5.61 14.36 -8.72
N LEU A 228 -4.54 14.95 -8.19
CA LEU A 228 -4.64 15.95 -7.12
C LEU A 228 -5.37 17.21 -7.61
N GLY A 229 -5.07 17.69 -8.81
CA GLY A 229 -5.77 18.82 -9.41
C GLY A 229 -7.26 18.52 -9.66
N LEU A 230 -7.56 17.32 -10.18
CA LEU A 230 -8.95 16.87 -10.36
C LEU A 230 -9.70 16.78 -9.03
N TYR A 231 -9.06 16.29 -7.96
CA TYR A 231 -9.62 16.29 -6.61
C TYR A 231 -9.91 17.72 -6.14
N GLN A 232 -8.93 18.61 -6.23
CA GLN A 232 -9.07 19.99 -5.78
C GLN A 232 -10.16 20.76 -6.53
N ILE A 233 -10.29 20.55 -7.84
CA ILE A 233 -11.37 21.15 -8.63
C ILE A 233 -12.71 20.50 -8.26
N GLY A 234 -12.75 19.17 -8.14
CA GLY A 234 -13.97 18.42 -7.83
C GLY A 234 -14.59 18.80 -6.49
N THR A 235 -13.78 19.02 -5.45
CA THR A 235 -14.27 19.40 -4.12
C THR A 235 -14.84 20.81 -4.05
N LEU A 236 -14.52 21.69 -5.01
CA LEU A 236 -15.17 23.01 -5.13
C LEU A 236 -16.64 22.88 -5.54
N PHE A 237 -16.97 21.86 -6.35
CA PHE A 237 -18.33 21.60 -6.83
C PHE A 237 -19.11 20.64 -5.93
N PHE A 238 -18.42 19.68 -5.31
CA PHE A 238 -19.01 18.64 -4.47
C PHE A 238 -18.28 18.57 -3.11
N PRO A 239 -18.42 19.60 -2.26
CA PRO A 239 -17.79 19.59 -0.94
C PRO A 239 -18.48 18.60 0.00
N ASP A 240 -17.73 18.05 0.97
CA ASP A 240 -18.25 17.06 1.93
C ASP A 240 -19.46 17.58 2.72
N CYS A 241 -19.47 18.88 3.06
CA CYS A 241 -20.57 19.52 3.78
C CYS A 241 -21.89 19.56 3.00
N TYR A 242 -21.84 19.56 1.66
CA TYR A 242 -23.04 19.54 0.83
C TYR A 242 -23.84 18.26 1.06
N LEU A 243 -23.18 17.12 1.25
CA LEU A 243 -23.87 15.84 1.50
C LEU A 243 -24.58 15.77 2.85
N LEU A 244 -24.14 16.59 3.81
CA LEU A 244 -24.74 16.70 5.14
C LEU A 244 -25.81 17.78 5.21
N GLY A 245 -25.94 18.61 4.18
CA GLY A 245 -26.87 19.73 4.14
C GLY A 245 -28.31 19.34 3.80
N ASN A 246 -29.25 20.17 4.24
CA ASN A 246 -30.68 20.01 3.93
C ASN A 246 -30.95 20.05 2.42
N GLU A 247 -30.17 20.84 1.66
CA GLU A 247 -30.28 20.96 0.20
C GLU A 247 -30.13 19.60 -0.50
N PHE A 248 -29.18 18.76 -0.05
CA PHE A 248 -29.02 17.40 -0.55
C PHE A 248 -30.19 16.48 -0.15
N GLN A 249 -30.79 16.72 1.01
CA GLN A 249 -31.99 16.01 1.47
C GLN A 249 -33.28 16.46 0.79
N GLU A 250 -33.28 17.51 -0.01
CA GLU A 250 -34.46 18.01 -0.72
C GLU A 250 -34.49 17.58 -2.19
N ILE A 251 -33.34 17.24 -2.79
CA ILE A 251 -33.29 16.79 -4.18
C ILE A 251 -33.91 15.39 -4.37
N GLN A 252 -34.36 15.10 -5.59
CA GLN A 252 -34.95 13.79 -5.96
C GLN A 252 -33.97 12.63 -5.72
N PHE A 253 -34.50 11.45 -5.35
CA PHE A 253 -33.70 10.27 -5.01
C PHE A 253 -32.63 9.92 -6.06
N TRP A 254 -33.00 9.87 -7.35
CA TRP A 254 -32.04 9.54 -8.41
C TRP A 254 -30.91 10.58 -8.54
N LYS A 255 -31.20 11.87 -8.29
CA LYS A 255 -30.18 12.93 -8.25
C LYS A 255 -29.24 12.73 -7.08
N ARG A 256 -29.74 12.29 -5.91
CA ARG A 256 -28.90 11.93 -4.76
C ARG A 256 -27.94 10.80 -5.11
N CYS A 257 -28.44 9.74 -5.74
CA CYS A 257 -27.61 8.62 -6.17
C CYS A 257 -26.51 9.06 -7.15
N LEU A 258 -26.85 9.90 -8.14
CA LEU A 258 -25.88 10.42 -9.10
C LEU A 258 -24.83 11.30 -8.39
N THR A 259 -25.26 12.24 -7.55
CA THR A 259 -24.37 13.14 -6.83
C THR A 259 -23.45 12.37 -5.86
N LEU A 260 -23.96 11.36 -5.15
CA LEU A 260 -23.15 10.48 -4.30
C LEU A 260 -22.11 9.71 -5.11
N GLY A 261 -22.46 9.22 -6.30
CA GLY A 261 -21.52 8.55 -7.19
C GLY A 261 -20.40 9.48 -7.66
N ILE A 262 -20.74 10.71 -8.05
CA ILE A 262 -19.76 11.73 -8.47
C ILE A 262 -18.86 12.13 -7.29
N TRP A 263 -19.45 12.47 -6.14
CA TRP A 263 -18.71 12.80 -4.92
C TRP A 263 -17.79 11.65 -4.50
N GLY A 264 -18.29 10.41 -4.48
CA GLY A 264 -17.50 9.25 -4.09
C GLY A 264 -16.26 9.09 -4.98
N ARG A 265 -16.42 9.28 -6.30
CA ARG A 265 -15.29 9.22 -7.25
C ARG A 265 -14.28 10.35 -7.00
N ILE A 266 -14.74 11.58 -6.81
CA ILE A 266 -13.88 12.73 -6.49
C ILE A 266 -13.11 12.46 -5.19
N THR A 267 -13.79 11.99 -4.14
CA THR A 267 -13.19 11.66 -2.85
C THR A 267 -12.11 10.59 -2.95
N LEU A 268 -12.22 9.64 -3.90
CA LEU A 268 -11.19 8.63 -4.14
C LEU A 268 -9.92 9.19 -4.80
N TYR A 269 -10.02 10.29 -5.56
CA TYR A 269 -8.86 10.87 -6.28
C TYR A 269 -7.74 11.33 -5.35
N LYS A 270 -8.03 11.74 -4.10
CA LYS A 270 -6.98 12.09 -3.13
C LYS A 270 -6.09 10.89 -2.77
N TYR A 271 -6.67 9.69 -2.65
CA TYR A 271 -5.93 8.45 -2.39
C TYR A 271 -5.15 8.01 -3.63
N ILE A 272 -5.79 8.06 -4.81
CA ILE A 272 -5.15 7.72 -6.08
C ILE A 272 -3.95 8.62 -6.34
N SER A 273 -4.08 9.93 -6.09
CA SER A 273 -2.97 10.89 -6.17
C SER A 273 -1.76 10.43 -5.33
N CYS A 274 -1.96 10.20 -4.03
CA CYS A 274 -0.89 9.77 -3.13
C CYS A 274 -0.26 8.44 -3.55
N TRP A 275 -1.07 7.48 -4.00
CA TRP A 275 -0.56 6.20 -4.50
C TRP A 275 0.24 6.34 -5.78
N LEU A 276 -0.22 7.11 -6.76
CA LEU A 276 0.50 7.34 -8.02
C LEU A 276 1.86 8.02 -7.78
N MET A 277 1.89 9.01 -6.89
CA MET A 277 3.15 9.67 -6.52
C MET A 277 4.12 8.71 -5.81
N SER A 278 3.63 7.91 -4.87
CA SER A 278 4.44 6.93 -4.14
C SER A 278 4.91 5.78 -5.04
N GLU A 279 4.06 5.33 -5.96
CA GLU A 279 4.44 4.39 -7.01
C GLU A 279 5.55 4.96 -7.90
N GLY A 280 5.48 6.25 -8.27
CA GLY A 280 6.55 6.92 -9.00
C GLY A 280 7.91 6.85 -8.28
N VAL A 281 7.91 7.02 -6.95
CA VAL A 281 9.12 6.85 -6.13
C VAL A 281 9.60 5.39 -6.15
N CYS A 282 8.70 4.43 -5.95
CA CYS A 282 9.04 3.00 -5.98
C CYS A 282 9.63 2.58 -7.35
N ILE A 283 9.11 3.15 -8.45
CA ILE A 283 9.61 2.92 -9.81
C ILE A 283 11.04 3.47 -9.95
N ILE A 284 11.28 4.72 -9.51
CA ILE A 284 12.63 5.34 -9.55
C ILE A 284 13.63 4.54 -8.71
N ALA A 285 13.20 4.06 -7.54
CA ALA A 285 14.04 3.22 -6.70
C ALA A 285 14.40 1.88 -7.37
N GLY A 286 13.53 1.36 -8.24
CA GLY A 286 13.72 0.08 -8.94
C GLY A 286 12.95 -1.09 -8.32
N LEU A 287 12.25 -0.88 -7.21
CA LEU A 287 11.51 -1.91 -6.48
C LEU A 287 10.39 -2.56 -7.32
N THR A 288 9.77 -1.81 -8.22
CA THR A 288 8.57 -2.26 -8.97
C THR A 288 8.88 -2.98 -10.28
N TYR A 289 10.16 -3.22 -10.59
CA TYR A 289 10.54 -3.88 -11.83
C TYR A 289 9.95 -5.29 -11.92
N ASN A 290 9.36 -5.63 -13.08
CA ASN A 290 8.67 -6.89 -13.29
C ASN A 290 9.03 -7.56 -14.64
N GLY A 291 10.25 -7.31 -15.11
CA GLY A 291 10.74 -7.86 -16.38
C GLY A 291 10.34 -7.06 -17.61
N LYS A 292 10.32 -7.70 -18.78
CA LYS A 292 9.94 -7.11 -20.07
C LYS A 292 8.66 -7.77 -20.58
N ASP A 293 7.80 -7.01 -21.24
CA ASP A 293 6.63 -7.55 -21.96
C ASP A 293 7.03 -8.28 -23.25
N SER A 294 6.03 -8.86 -23.93
CA SER A 294 6.22 -9.51 -25.23
C SER A 294 6.76 -8.58 -26.32
N SER A 295 6.66 -7.27 -26.14
CA SER A 295 7.20 -6.24 -27.02
C SER A 295 8.61 -5.79 -26.60
N GLY A 296 9.19 -6.39 -25.57
CA GLY A 296 10.52 -6.06 -25.04
C GLY A 296 10.57 -4.83 -24.15
N LYS A 297 9.43 -4.23 -23.78
CA LYS A 297 9.36 -3.03 -22.94
C LYS A 297 9.40 -3.38 -21.47
N HIS A 298 10.22 -2.67 -20.70
CA HIS A 298 10.31 -2.83 -19.25
C HIS A 298 8.97 -2.56 -18.55
N GLN A 299 8.58 -3.48 -17.68
CA GLN A 299 7.38 -3.40 -16.85
C GLN A 299 7.72 -2.92 -15.44
N TRP A 300 6.92 -1.98 -14.95
CA TRP A 300 7.11 -1.28 -13.67
C TRP A 300 5.89 -1.42 -12.75
N ASP A 301 5.17 -2.54 -12.87
CA ASP A 301 3.88 -2.78 -12.24
C ASP A 301 3.95 -3.73 -11.04
N GLY A 302 5.14 -4.16 -10.62
CA GLY A 302 5.32 -5.13 -9.55
C GLY A 302 4.88 -4.68 -8.15
N CYS A 303 4.53 -3.39 -8.00
CA CYS A 303 3.83 -2.87 -6.81
C CYS A 303 2.69 -1.90 -7.19
N ALA A 304 2.10 -2.03 -8.39
CA ALA A 304 1.02 -1.15 -8.82
C ALA A 304 -0.20 -1.31 -7.91
N ASN A 305 -0.60 -0.23 -7.24
CA ASN A 305 -1.74 -0.19 -6.34
C ASN A 305 -3.03 0.28 -7.04
N VAL A 306 -2.91 0.90 -8.22
CA VAL A 306 -4.06 1.34 -9.02
C VAL A 306 -3.91 1.08 -10.53
N LYS A 307 -4.97 0.55 -11.16
CA LYS A 307 -5.10 0.40 -12.62
C LYS A 307 -6.06 1.45 -13.17
N LEU A 308 -5.53 2.62 -13.53
CA LEU A 308 -6.31 3.81 -13.89
C LEU A 308 -7.35 3.56 -14.99
N GLN A 309 -6.99 2.87 -16.09
CA GLN A 309 -7.94 2.63 -17.17
C GLN A 309 -9.15 1.79 -16.73
N VAL A 310 -8.93 0.77 -15.89
CA VAL A 310 -9.99 -0.07 -15.36
C VAL A 310 -10.81 0.69 -14.31
N PHE A 311 -10.15 1.51 -13.49
CA PHE A 311 -10.80 2.35 -12.48
C PHE A 311 -11.70 3.41 -13.12
N GLU A 312 -11.20 4.16 -14.10
CA GLU A 312 -11.95 5.22 -14.76
C GLU A 312 -13.13 4.68 -15.61
N GLY A 313 -12.97 3.48 -16.18
CA GLY A 313 -13.97 2.76 -16.95
C GLY A 313 -14.79 1.74 -16.15
N ALA A 314 -14.79 1.82 -14.81
CA ALA A 314 -15.46 0.83 -13.97
C ALA A 314 -16.99 0.91 -14.11
N THR A 315 -17.60 -0.18 -14.59
CA THR A 315 -19.06 -0.34 -14.73
C THR A 315 -19.64 -1.42 -13.82
N LYS A 316 -18.77 -2.22 -13.19
CA LYS A 316 -19.13 -3.34 -12.30
C LYS A 316 -18.32 -3.26 -11.02
N PHE A 317 -18.85 -3.77 -9.92
CA PHE A 317 -18.15 -3.80 -8.63
C PHE A 317 -16.79 -4.52 -8.71
N GLY A 318 -16.71 -5.63 -9.46
CA GLY A 318 -15.46 -6.35 -9.68
C GLY A 318 -14.35 -5.51 -10.32
N HIS A 319 -14.69 -4.48 -11.12
CA HIS A 319 -13.67 -3.58 -11.69
C HIS A 319 -12.99 -2.75 -10.60
N TYR A 320 -13.71 -2.32 -9.56
CA TYR A 320 -13.12 -1.61 -8.43
C TYR A 320 -12.16 -2.51 -7.64
N ILE A 321 -12.55 -3.76 -7.35
CA ILE A 321 -11.66 -4.72 -6.67
C ILE A 321 -10.38 -4.96 -7.50
N ALA A 322 -10.51 -5.10 -8.81
CA ALA A 322 -9.37 -5.37 -9.69
C ALA A 322 -8.45 -4.16 -9.94
N SER A 323 -8.89 -2.94 -9.59
CA SER A 323 -8.21 -1.69 -9.99
C SER A 323 -7.85 -0.74 -8.87
N PHE A 324 -8.44 -0.88 -7.67
CA PHE A 324 -8.23 0.01 -6.54
C PHE A 324 -7.65 -0.73 -5.34
N ASN A 325 -6.55 -0.22 -4.77
CA ASN A 325 -5.83 -0.84 -3.66
C ASN A 325 -5.40 -2.30 -3.93
N ILE A 326 -4.87 -2.52 -5.14
CA ILE A 326 -4.62 -3.84 -5.74
C ILE A 326 -3.76 -4.73 -4.82
N ASN A 327 -2.68 -4.21 -4.25
CA ASN A 327 -1.79 -5.02 -3.40
C ASN A 327 -2.49 -5.50 -2.13
N THR A 328 -3.35 -4.65 -1.53
CA THR A 328 -4.13 -5.04 -0.36
C THR A 328 -5.17 -6.11 -0.73
N ASN A 329 -5.83 -5.97 -1.89
CA ASN A 329 -6.80 -6.99 -2.34
C ASN A 329 -6.11 -8.33 -2.60
N HIS A 330 -4.94 -8.33 -3.25
CA HIS A 330 -4.13 -9.55 -3.41
C HIS A 330 -3.70 -10.13 -2.07
N TRP A 331 -3.26 -9.29 -1.12
CA TRP A 331 -2.88 -9.72 0.21
C TRP A 331 -4.04 -10.42 0.94
N VAL A 332 -5.24 -9.84 0.92
CA VAL A 332 -6.43 -10.43 1.56
C VAL A 332 -6.78 -11.77 0.89
N ALA A 333 -6.80 -11.81 -0.44
CA ALA A 333 -7.06 -13.05 -1.18
C ALA A 333 -6.02 -14.13 -0.83
N HIS A 334 -4.75 -13.78 -0.72
CA HIS A 334 -3.68 -14.72 -0.35
C HIS A 334 -3.84 -15.23 1.10
N VAL A 335 -4.22 -14.38 2.05
CA VAL A 335 -4.48 -14.81 3.43
C VAL A 335 -5.69 -15.75 3.48
N GLN A 336 -6.78 -15.44 2.78
CA GLN A 336 -7.97 -16.30 2.71
C GLN A 336 -7.66 -17.67 2.10
N ILE A 337 -6.89 -17.71 1.01
CA ILE A 337 -6.43 -18.97 0.39
C ILE A 337 -5.57 -19.76 1.39
N ARG A 338 -4.63 -19.10 2.09
CA ARG A 338 -3.78 -19.73 3.12
C ARG A 338 -4.61 -20.33 4.26
N GLU A 339 -5.62 -19.64 4.75
CA GLU A 339 -6.55 -20.15 5.77
C GLU A 339 -7.34 -21.37 5.28
N GLN A 340 -7.81 -21.34 4.03
CA GLN A 340 -8.54 -22.45 3.44
C GLN A 340 -7.66 -23.67 3.22
N PHE A 341 -6.38 -23.51 2.87
CA PHE A 341 -5.43 -24.64 2.81
C PHE A 341 -5.16 -25.25 4.19
N VAL A 342 -5.09 -24.41 5.24
CA VAL A 342 -5.00 -24.90 6.62
C VAL A 342 -6.28 -25.66 7.00
N ARG A 343 -7.45 -25.16 6.56
CA ARG A 343 -8.74 -25.81 6.78
C ARG A 343 -8.98 -27.06 5.92
N SER A 344 -8.51 -27.13 4.67
CA SER A 344 -8.76 -28.25 3.76
C SER A 344 -7.95 -29.50 4.11
N LYS A 345 -6.85 -29.35 4.85
CA LYS A 345 -6.21 -30.47 5.59
C LYS A 345 -7.08 -30.99 6.74
N GLY A 346 -8.21 -30.34 7.04
CA GLY A 346 -9.31 -30.79 7.89
C GLY A 346 -10.66 -30.73 7.15
N SER A 347 -10.83 -31.63 6.18
CA SER A 347 -12.06 -31.96 5.40
C SER A 347 -13.14 -30.88 5.32
N TRP A 348 -13.36 -30.27 4.14
CA TRP A 348 -14.68 -29.99 3.56
C TRP A 348 -14.49 -29.68 2.06
N GLU A 349 -15.07 -30.52 1.21
CA GLU A 349 -15.18 -30.29 -0.24
C GLU A 349 -16.31 -29.27 -0.51
N GLY A 350 -16.11 -28.37 -1.49
CA GLY A 350 -17.22 -27.64 -2.11
C GLY A 350 -17.17 -26.11 -2.10
N VAL A 351 -16.05 -25.47 -2.46
CA VAL A 351 -16.04 -24.04 -2.80
C VAL A 351 -15.40 -23.83 -4.17
N GLU A 352 -16.22 -23.65 -5.20
CA GLU A 352 -15.77 -23.13 -6.51
C GLU A 352 -15.55 -21.62 -6.42
N TRP A 353 -14.40 -21.16 -6.91
CA TRP A 353 -14.01 -19.74 -6.91
C TRP A 353 -14.39 -19.03 -8.21
N ILE A 354 -14.68 -17.73 -8.07
CA ILE A 354 -14.66 -16.75 -9.16
C ILE A 354 -13.21 -16.57 -9.60
N ASP A 355 -12.90 -17.09 -10.79
CA ASP A 355 -11.61 -16.91 -11.44
C ASP A 355 -11.44 -15.43 -11.85
N VAL A 356 -10.50 -14.73 -11.20
CA VAL A 356 -10.12 -13.35 -11.56
C VAL A 356 -9.11 -13.35 -12.72
N GLY A 357 -8.76 -14.52 -13.26
CA GLY A 357 -7.90 -14.73 -14.41
C GLY A 357 -8.67 -15.03 -15.69
N GLY A 358 -9.15 -14.00 -16.38
CA GLY A 358 -9.11 -13.90 -17.85
C GLY A 358 -9.65 -15.02 -18.76
N ASN A 359 -10.35 -16.05 -18.29
CA ASN A 359 -10.86 -17.12 -19.16
C ASN A 359 -12.39 -17.00 -19.34
N ARG A 360 -12.85 -16.66 -20.55
CA ARG A 360 -14.26 -16.29 -20.84
C ARG A 360 -15.23 -17.47 -20.95
N ASP A 361 -14.76 -18.71 -20.90
CA ASP A 361 -15.58 -19.85 -21.34
C ASP A 361 -16.33 -20.61 -20.23
N LYS A 362 -16.36 -20.10 -18.99
CA LYS A 362 -17.09 -20.75 -17.87
C LYS A 362 -18.39 -20.06 -17.41
N TRP A 363 -18.89 -19.06 -18.14
CA TRP A 363 -20.01 -18.21 -17.68
C TRP A 363 -21.43 -18.75 -17.90
N GLN A 364 -21.65 -20.02 -18.27
CA GLN A 364 -22.96 -20.43 -18.83
C GLN A 364 -23.79 -21.46 -18.08
N THR A 365 -23.41 -21.94 -16.90
CA THR A 365 -24.25 -22.91 -16.18
C THR A 365 -24.19 -22.73 -14.67
N THR A 366 -25.04 -21.87 -14.13
CA THR A 366 -25.61 -22.01 -12.77
C THR A 366 -26.66 -20.92 -12.51
N CYS A 367 -27.87 -21.13 -13.04
CA CYS A 367 -29.10 -20.47 -12.58
C CYS A 367 -30.21 -21.51 -12.65
N ASP A 368 -30.27 -22.39 -11.66
CA ASP A 368 -31.47 -23.20 -11.42
C ASP A 368 -31.69 -23.25 -9.91
N PHE A 369 -32.44 -22.26 -9.39
CA PHE A 369 -32.94 -22.26 -8.02
C PHE A 369 -34.22 -23.09 -7.98
N ARG A 370 -34.13 -24.35 -7.56
CA ARG A 370 -35.30 -25.09 -7.04
C ARG A 370 -35.36 -24.91 -5.53
N LEU A 371 -36.46 -24.34 -5.06
CA LEU A 371 -36.82 -24.35 -3.64
C LEU A 371 -37.26 -25.78 -3.24
N PRO A 372 -36.81 -26.31 -2.09
CA PRO A 372 -37.27 -27.60 -1.59
C PRO A 372 -38.74 -27.54 -1.11
N PRO A 373 -39.43 -28.69 -1.06
CA PRO A 373 -40.89 -28.78 -0.84
C PRO A 373 -41.36 -28.31 0.54
#